data_AF-A0A0A0DDP3-F1
#
_entry.id   AF-A0A0A0DDP3-F1
#
_cell.length_a   1.000
_cell.length_b   1.000
_cell.length_c   1.000
_cell.angle_alpha   90.00
_cell.angle_beta   90.00
_cell.angle_gamma   90.00
#
_symmetry.space_group_name_H-M   'P 1'
#
loop_
_entity.id
_entity.type
_entity.pdbx_description
1 polymer ?
#
loop_
_entity_poly.entity_id
_entity_poly.type
_entity_poly.pdbx_seq_one_letter_code
_entity_poly.pdbx_strand_id
1 'polypeptide(L)'
;MNVERLTELVRLLREPSQVPGVWGFWMGTWYEQFSGVEHVVNAEAYDEENNCGTTCCAMGLAGLHKSFQDQGLTYDPERAIFAVDGRRSNGFDAAAIFFDIPFDDALAIFDAHYSLYGTSDPSPEQVANVIERYIVDGSLP
;
A
#
# COMPACT_ATOMS: atom_id res chain seq x y z
N MET A 1 -2.39 -17.72 -2.92
CA MET A 1 -1.66 -16.51 -3.34
C MET A 1 -2.15 -16.03 -4.67
N ASN A 2 -2.62 -14.78 -4.74
CA ASN A 2 -3.05 -14.12 -5.96
C ASN A 2 -1.90 -13.30 -6.56
N VAL A 3 -1.12 -13.95 -7.41
CA VAL A 3 0.08 -13.37 -8.05
C VAL A 3 -0.23 -12.15 -8.89
N GLU A 4 -1.38 -12.12 -9.58
CA GLU A 4 -1.78 -10.99 -10.42
C GLU A 4 -1.97 -9.72 -9.60
N ARG A 5 -2.69 -9.81 -8.47
CA ARG A 5 -2.92 -8.67 -7.57
C ARG A 5 -1.62 -8.17 -6.93
N LEU A 6 -0.74 -9.08 -6.50
CA LEU A 6 0.55 -8.71 -5.93
C LEU A 6 1.48 -8.06 -6.98
N THR A 7 1.46 -8.55 -8.21
CA THR A 7 2.24 -7.97 -9.32
C THR A 7 1.75 -6.57 -9.68
N GLU A 8 0.43 -6.36 -9.70
CA GLU A 8 -0.13 -5.03 -9.92
C GLU A 8 0.25 -4.07 -8.78
N LEU A 9 0.31 -4.55 -7.53
CA LEU A 9 0.74 -3.73 -6.40
C LEU A 9 2.22 -3.32 -6.55
N VAL A 10 3.09 -4.25 -6.96
CA VAL A 10 4.50 -3.95 -7.28
C VAL A 10 4.60 -2.89 -8.37
N ARG A 11 3.81 -2.99 -9.44
CA ARG A 11 3.78 -2.01 -10.52
C ARG A 11 3.43 -0.62 -10.00
N LEU A 12 2.40 -0.52 -9.14
CA LEU A 12 1.95 0.73 -8.55
C LEU A 12 2.96 1.34 -7.58
N LEU A 13 3.61 0.52 -6.75
CA LEU A 13 4.64 0.97 -5.81
C LEU A 13 5.87 1.57 -6.51
N ARG A 14 6.14 1.11 -7.74
CA ARG A 14 7.23 1.60 -8.59
C ARG A 14 6.84 2.72 -9.54
N GLU A 15 5.55 3.06 -9.60
CA GLU A 15 5.09 4.11 -10.49
C GLU A 15 5.72 5.44 -10.07
N PRO A 16 6.36 6.18 -10.99
CA PRO A 16 6.95 7.47 -10.67
C PRO A 16 5.87 8.39 -10.10
N SER A 17 6.16 9.04 -8.97
CA SER A 17 5.28 10.09 -8.49
C SER A 17 5.22 11.21 -9.54
N GLN A 18 4.05 11.85 -9.66
CA GLN A 18 3.95 13.09 -10.42
C GLN A 18 4.71 14.24 -9.74
N VAL A 19 5.16 14.05 -8.49
CA VAL A 19 6.00 14.98 -7.75
C VAL A 19 7.48 14.69 -8.02
N PRO A 20 8.24 15.64 -8.59
CA PRO A 20 9.67 15.47 -8.85
C PRO A 20 10.45 15.11 -7.57
N GLY A 21 11.27 14.06 -7.64
CA GLY A 21 12.11 13.62 -6.51
C GLY A 21 11.43 12.66 -5.53
N VAL A 22 10.12 12.40 -5.69
CA VAL A 22 9.38 11.42 -4.91
C VAL A 22 9.25 10.13 -5.71
N TRP A 23 9.68 9.02 -5.13
CA TRP A 23 9.56 7.69 -5.72
C TRP A 23 8.37 6.97 -5.10
N GLY A 24 7.50 6.40 -5.95
CA GLY A 24 6.29 5.70 -5.52
C GLY A 24 5.16 6.63 -5.08
N PHE A 25 4.21 6.07 -4.32
CA PHE A 25 2.98 6.73 -3.90
C PHE A 25 3.24 7.93 -2.99
N TRP A 26 2.78 9.11 -3.41
CA TRP A 26 2.77 10.32 -2.60
C TRP A 26 1.44 10.44 -1.87
N MET A 27 1.46 10.54 -0.54
CA MET A 27 0.26 10.69 0.30
C MET A 27 -0.54 11.97 0.00
N GLY A 28 0.02 12.96 -0.69
CA GLY A 28 -0.81 14.10 -1.09
C GLY A 28 -1.73 13.81 -2.27
N THR A 29 -1.47 12.78 -3.09
CA THR A 29 -2.45 12.25 -4.05
C THR A 29 -3.66 11.65 -3.32
N TRP A 30 -3.42 11.08 -2.13
CA TRP A 30 -4.46 10.66 -1.17
C TRP A 30 -5.33 11.87 -0.79
N TYR A 31 -4.73 12.99 -0.37
CA TYR A 31 -5.46 14.20 0.03
C TYR A 31 -6.22 14.89 -1.12
N GLU A 32 -5.65 14.95 -2.32
CA GLU A 32 -6.30 15.55 -3.50
C GLU A 32 -7.54 14.75 -3.93
N GLN A 33 -7.47 13.41 -3.93
CA GLN A 33 -8.59 12.55 -4.29
C GLN A 33 -9.74 12.58 -3.27
N PHE A 34 -9.44 12.81 -1.98
CA PHE A 34 -10.45 12.83 -0.92
C PHE A 34 -11.08 14.20 -0.66
N SER A 35 -10.31 15.28 -0.76
CA SER A 35 -10.82 16.61 -0.45
C SER A 35 -11.64 17.22 -1.59
N GLY A 36 -11.49 16.73 -2.82
CA GLY A 36 -12.09 17.36 -4.01
C GLY A 36 -11.55 18.77 -4.28
N VAL A 37 -10.50 19.17 -3.56
CA VAL A 37 -9.79 20.44 -3.70
C VAL A 37 -8.47 20.12 -4.38
N GLU A 38 -8.24 20.76 -5.52
CA GLU A 38 -6.95 20.80 -6.21
C GLU A 38 -5.96 21.56 -5.32
N HIS A 39 -5.47 20.91 -4.27
CA HIS A 39 -4.41 21.46 -3.44
C HIS A 39 -3.14 21.37 -4.27
N VAL A 40 -2.73 22.48 -4.87
CA VAL A 40 -1.40 22.68 -5.44
C VAL A 40 -0.41 22.02 -4.50
N VAL A 41 0.10 20.87 -4.94
CA VAL A 41 1.06 20.03 -4.26
C VAL A 41 2.24 20.90 -3.89
N ASN A 42 2.24 21.45 -2.67
CA ASN A 42 3.45 22.01 -2.15
C ASN A 42 4.29 20.79 -1.80
N ALA A 43 5.22 20.44 -2.69
CA ALA A 43 6.14 19.31 -2.54
C ALA A 43 6.93 19.35 -1.21
N GLU A 44 6.90 20.49 -0.52
CA GLU A 44 7.43 20.74 0.82
C GLU A 44 6.60 20.12 1.96
N ALA A 45 5.36 19.68 1.71
CA ALA A 45 4.53 18.94 2.67
C ALA A 45 4.77 17.42 2.59
N TYR A 46 6.02 17.01 2.37
CA TYR A 46 6.50 15.71 2.81
C TYR A 46 6.49 15.75 4.35
N ASP A 47 5.34 15.44 4.93
CA ASP A 47 5.22 15.31 6.37
C ASP A 47 5.66 13.90 6.76
N GLU A 48 6.91 13.79 7.24
CA GLU A 48 7.45 12.56 7.83
C GLU A 48 6.52 11.99 8.92
N GLU A 49 5.76 12.85 9.63
CA GLU A 49 4.86 12.42 10.71
C GLU A 49 3.58 11.72 10.21
N ASN A 50 3.20 11.94 8.94
CA ASN A 50 2.02 11.32 8.32
C ASN A 50 2.37 10.20 7.33
N ASN A 51 3.65 9.91 7.14
CA ASN A 51 4.10 8.74 6.43
C ASN A 51 4.03 7.55 7.39
N CYS A 52 2.91 6.83 7.35
CA CYS A 52 2.56 5.70 8.23
C CYS A 52 3.49 4.46 8.11
N GLY A 53 4.72 4.65 7.62
CA GLY A 53 5.52 3.66 6.94
C GLY A 53 4.92 3.37 5.57
N THR A 54 5.76 3.36 4.53
CA THR A 54 5.30 3.15 3.15
C THR A 54 4.58 1.82 2.94
N THR A 55 4.73 0.90 3.91
CA THR A 55 4.13 -0.43 3.99
C THR A 55 2.63 -0.43 4.32
N CYS A 56 2.19 0.22 5.41
CA CYS A 56 0.76 0.39 5.70
C CYS A 56 0.07 1.25 4.63
N CYS A 57 0.82 2.24 4.15
CA CYS A 57 0.41 3.14 3.11
C CYS A 57 0.30 2.43 1.73
N ALA A 58 1.01 1.30 1.50
CA ALA A 58 0.84 0.43 0.32
C ALA A 58 -0.53 -0.27 0.27
N MET A 59 -1.03 -0.70 1.43
CA MET A 59 -2.39 -1.26 1.52
C MET A 59 -3.45 -0.18 1.32
N GLY A 60 -3.22 1.01 1.87
CA GLY A 60 -4.01 2.20 1.57
C GLY A 60 -4.10 2.48 0.07
N LEU A 61 -2.95 2.52 -0.62
CA LEU A 61 -2.88 2.63 -2.08
C LEU A 61 -3.70 1.56 -2.79
N ALA A 62 -3.56 0.30 -2.36
CA ALA A 62 -4.32 -0.78 -2.95
C ALA A 62 -5.84 -0.55 -2.83
N GLY A 63 -6.31 -0.06 -1.69
CA GLY A 63 -7.72 0.24 -1.46
C GLY A 63 -8.30 1.40 -2.29
N LEU A 64 -7.45 2.27 -2.83
CA LEU A 64 -7.86 3.42 -3.64
C LEU A 64 -7.77 3.19 -5.14
N HIS A 65 -6.88 2.30 -5.56
CA HIS A 65 -6.62 2.13 -6.96
C HIS A 65 -7.80 1.41 -7.64
N LYS A 66 -8.29 1.99 -8.75
CA LYS A 66 -9.47 1.48 -9.46
C LYS A 66 -9.33 0.01 -9.86
N SER A 67 -8.13 -0.43 -10.27
CA SER A 67 -7.91 -1.83 -10.67
C SER A 67 -8.14 -2.82 -9.54
N PHE A 68 -7.97 -2.42 -8.27
CA PHE A 68 -8.26 -3.26 -7.11
C PHE A 68 -9.70 -3.09 -6.60
N GLN A 69 -10.27 -1.89 -6.72
CA GLN A 69 -11.69 -1.64 -6.44
C GLN A 69 -12.61 -2.47 -7.34
N ASP A 70 -12.28 -2.55 -8.64
CA ASP A 70 -13.00 -3.38 -9.60
C ASP A 70 -12.90 -4.89 -9.27
N GLN A 71 -11.92 -5.27 -8.44
CA GLN A 71 -11.71 -6.64 -7.96
C GLN A 71 -12.24 -6.89 -6.55
N GLY A 72 -12.95 -5.92 -5.95
CA GLY A 72 -13.64 -6.08 -4.68
C GLY A 72 -12.90 -5.53 -3.45
N LEU A 73 -11.73 -4.91 -3.60
CA LEU A 73 -11.05 -4.23 -2.49
C LEU A 73 -11.50 -2.77 -2.41
N THR A 74 -12.14 -2.38 -1.31
CA THR A 74 -12.54 -1.00 -1.06
C THR A 74 -11.92 -0.47 0.23
N TYR A 75 -11.74 0.84 0.30
CA TYR A 75 -11.25 1.54 1.49
C TYR A 75 -12.16 2.72 1.81
N ASP A 76 -12.65 2.76 3.06
CA ASP A 76 -13.38 3.87 3.65
C ASP A 76 -12.37 4.79 4.36
N PRO A 77 -12.02 5.94 3.76
CA PRO A 77 -11.01 6.85 4.31
C PRO A 77 -11.44 7.55 5.60
N GLU A 78 -12.73 7.81 5.76
CA GLU A 78 -13.27 8.53 6.92
C GLU A 78 -13.14 7.68 8.18
N ARG A 79 -13.15 6.36 8.00
CA ARG A 79 -13.10 5.39 9.09
C ARG A 79 -11.81 4.58 9.13
N ALA A 80 -10.94 4.75 8.15
CA ALA A 80 -9.76 3.91 7.92
C ALA A 80 -10.10 2.40 7.93
N ILE A 81 -11.19 2.01 7.25
CA ILE A 81 -11.68 0.63 7.19
C ILE A 81 -11.54 0.09 5.77
N PHE A 82 -11.04 -1.14 5.65
CA PHE A 82 -11.04 -1.87 4.38
C PHE A 82 -12.27 -2.76 4.26
N ALA A 83 -12.66 -3.09 3.04
CA ALA A 83 -13.55 -4.20 2.79
C ALA A 83 -13.10 -5.02 1.58
N VAL A 84 -13.29 -6.34 1.69
CA VAL A 84 -13.05 -7.28 0.59
C VAL A 84 -14.39 -7.94 0.27
N ASP A 85 -14.85 -7.80 -0.97
CA ASP A 85 -16.15 -8.30 -1.43
C ASP A 85 -17.32 -7.83 -0.54
N GLY A 86 -17.26 -6.57 -0.10
CA GLY A 86 -18.27 -5.94 0.76
C GLY A 86 -18.20 -6.32 2.24
N ARG A 87 -17.24 -7.14 2.67
CA ARG A 87 -17.04 -7.50 4.08
C ARG A 87 -15.95 -6.64 4.71
N ARG A 88 -16.32 -5.91 5.77
CA ARG A 88 -15.39 -5.04 6.50
C ARG A 88 -14.26 -5.85 7.15
N SER A 89 -13.07 -5.26 7.15
CA SER A 89 -11.84 -5.87 7.60
C SER A 89 -10.85 -4.79 8.06
N ASN A 90 -9.89 -5.14 8.93
CA ASN A 90 -8.73 -4.28 9.15
C ASN A 90 -7.76 -4.39 7.97
N GLY A 91 -6.71 -3.55 7.94
CA GLY A 91 -5.78 -3.50 6.82
C GLY A 91 -5.08 -4.84 6.53
N PHE A 92 -4.61 -5.54 7.56
CA PHE A 92 -3.85 -6.79 7.42
C PHE A 92 -4.74 -7.97 7.04
N ASP A 93 -5.92 -8.09 7.67
CA ASP A 93 -6.92 -9.09 7.30
C ASP A 93 -7.41 -8.86 5.86
N ALA A 94 -7.62 -7.60 5.46
CA ALA A 94 -7.97 -7.27 4.08
C ALA A 94 -6.87 -7.67 3.11
N ALA A 95 -5.60 -7.40 3.43
CA ALA A 95 -4.46 -7.80 2.62
C ALA A 95 -4.37 -9.33 2.47
N ALA A 96 -4.46 -10.06 3.58
CA ALA A 96 -4.43 -11.53 3.60
C ALA A 96 -5.53 -12.13 2.71
N ILE A 97 -6.77 -11.64 2.84
CA ILE A 97 -7.92 -12.13 2.05
C ILE A 97 -7.78 -11.71 0.58
N PHE A 98 -7.45 -10.45 0.31
CA PHE A 98 -7.46 -9.90 -1.06
C PHE A 98 -6.30 -10.43 -1.89
N PHE A 99 -5.09 -10.49 -1.33
CA PHE A 99 -3.92 -11.06 -2.01
C PHE A 99 -3.82 -12.58 -1.86
N ASP A 100 -4.74 -13.20 -1.11
CA ASP A 100 -4.79 -14.64 -0.85
C ASP A 100 -3.46 -15.18 -0.28
N ILE A 101 -2.94 -14.50 0.74
CA ILE A 101 -1.69 -14.86 1.44
C ILE A 101 -1.97 -15.12 2.93
N PRO A 102 -1.13 -15.90 3.64
CA PRO A 102 -1.26 -16.07 5.08
C PRO A 102 -1.29 -14.73 5.82
N PHE A 103 -2.07 -14.66 6.90
CA PHE A 103 -2.15 -13.43 7.72
C PHE A 103 -0.78 -13.00 8.25
N ASP A 104 0.03 -13.95 8.71
CA ASP A 104 1.37 -13.65 9.23
C ASP A 104 2.29 -13.06 8.15
N ASP A 105 2.15 -13.51 6.90
CA ASP A 105 2.88 -12.95 5.76
C ASP A 105 2.35 -11.57 5.40
N ALA A 106 1.03 -11.35 5.44
CA ALA A 106 0.43 -10.04 5.24
C ALA A 106 0.91 -9.04 6.32
N LEU A 107 0.96 -9.47 7.58
CA LEU A 107 1.50 -8.66 8.67
C LEU A 107 2.97 -8.33 8.42
N ALA A 108 3.80 -9.31 8.09
CA ALA A 108 5.23 -9.10 7.85
C ALA A 108 5.52 -8.23 6.61
N ILE A 109 4.72 -8.37 5.55
CA ILE A 109 4.86 -7.57 4.33
C ILE A 109 4.37 -6.16 4.56
N PHE A 110 3.24 -5.94 5.25
CA PHE A 110 2.51 -4.66 5.30
C PHE A 110 2.67 -3.86 6.60
N ASP A 111 3.24 -4.42 7.66
CA ASP A 111 3.59 -3.69 8.88
C ASP A 111 5.02 -3.10 8.78
N ALA A 112 5.11 -1.77 8.85
CA ALA A 112 6.37 -1.04 8.77
C ALA A 112 7.31 -1.29 9.97
N HIS A 113 6.77 -1.75 11.10
CA HIS A 113 7.55 -2.05 12.30
C HIS A 113 8.05 -3.50 12.34
N TYR A 114 7.74 -4.30 11.31
CA TYR A 114 8.20 -5.67 11.25
C TYR A 114 9.71 -5.73 10.92
N SER A 115 10.42 -6.69 11.51
CA SER A 115 11.88 -6.81 11.40
C SER A 115 12.40 -7.04 9.98
N LEU A 116 11.49 -7.27 9.02
CA LEU A 116 11.79 -7.54 7.62
C LEU A 116 12.51 -6.36 6.94
N TYR A 117 12.28 -5.13 7.40
CA TYR A 117 12.80 -3.91 6.79
C TYR A 117 13.93 -3.23 7.59
N GLY A 118 14.25 -3.73 8.79
CA GLY A 118 15.24 -3.12 9.69
C GLY A 118 14.65 -2.07 10.63
N THR A 119 15.46 -1.08 11.04
CA THR A 119 15.07 -0.05 12.04
C THR A 119 14.58 1.26 11.44
N SER A 120 14.39 1.32 10.13
CA SER A 120 13.94 2.51 9.39
C SER A 120 12.70 2.17 8.59
N ASP A 121 11.80 3.13 8.43
CA ASP A 121 10.62 2.97 7.57
C ASP A 121 11.06 2.57 6.16
N PRO A 122 10.54 1.46 5.61
CA PRO A 122 10.94 1.04 4.26
C PRO A 122 10.47 2.07 3.24
N SER A 123 11.14 2.09 2.10
CA SER A 123 10.70 2.78 0.88
C SER A 123 9.70 1.92 0.09
N PRO A 124 8.89 2.51 -0.82
CA PRO A 124 7.99 1.73 -1.67
C PRO A 124 8.74 0.69 -2.53
N GLU A 125 9.96 1.01 -2.95
CA GLU A 125 10.84 0.10 -3.68
C GLU A 125 11.26 -1.10 -2.82
N GLN A 126 11.55 -0.90 -1.53
CA GLN A 126 11.87 -2.02 -0.62
C GLN A 126 10.66 -2.95 -0.43
N VAL A 127 9.46 -2.40 -0.27
CA VAL A 127 8.22 -3.17 -0.17
C VAL A 127 7.96 -3.93 -1.48
N ALA A 128 8.11 -3.28 -2.63
CA ALA A 128 7.98 -3.90 -3.94
C ALA A 128 8.96 -5.08 -4.12
N ASN A 129 10.23 -4.90 -3.74
CA ASN A 129 11.24 -5.95 -3.82
C ASN A 129 10.93 -7.16 -2.93
N VAL A 130 10.37 -6.92 -1.74
CA VAL A 130 9.91 -7.99 -0.84
C VAL A 130 8.75 -8.77 -1.48
N ILE A 131 7.75 -8.06 -2.00
CA ILE A 131 6.60 -8.70 -2.66
C ILE A 131 7.05 -9.51 -3.87
N GLU A 132 7.97 -9.00 -4.70
CA GLU A 132 8.49 -9.75 -5.85
C GLU A 132 9.22 -11.03 -5.44
N ARG A 133 10.08 -10.97 -4.42
CA ARG A 133 10.74 -12.16 -3.88
C ARG A 133 9.71 -13.14 -3.35
N TYR A 134 8.71 -12.67 -2.62
CA TYR A 134 7.63 -13.51 -2.11
C TYR A 134 6.84 -14.20 -3.23
N ILE A 135 6.56 -13.50 -4.34
CA ILE A 135 5.92 -14.09 -5.53
C ILE A 135 6.79 -15.21 -6.13
N VAL A 136 8.11 -15.01 -6.22
CA VAL A 136 9.04 -15.96 -6.85
C VAL A 136 9.33 -17.17 -5.96
N ASP A 137 9.62 -16.92 -4.69
CA ASP A 137 10.13 -17.91 -3.75
C ASP A 137 9.00 -18.61 -2.95
N GLY A 138 7.80 -18.03 -2.94
CA GLY A 138 6.64 -18.53 -2.19
C GLY A 138 6.80 -18.46 -0.66
N SER A 139 7.80 -17.72 -0.19
CA SER A 139 8.11 -17.50 1.24
C SER A 139 8.82 -16.17 1.44
N LEU A 140 8.73 -15.63 2.66
CA LEU A 140 9.41 -14.38 3.02
C LEU A 140 10.90 -14.63 3.35
N PRO A 141 11.79 -13.64 3.08
CA PRO A 141 13.22 -13.72 3.36
C PRO A 141 13.59 -13.69 4.84
#